data_AF-A0A497SEE4-F1
#
_entry.id   AF-A0A497SEE4-F1
#
_cell.length_a   1.000
_cell.length_b   1.000
_cell.length_c   1.000
_cell.angle_alpha   90.00
_cell.angle_beta   90.00
_cell.angle_gamma   90.00
#
_symmetry.space_group_name_H-M   'P 1'
#
loop_
_entity.id
_entity.type
_entity.pdbx_description
1 polymer ?
#
loop_
_entity_poly.entity_id
_entity_poly.type
_entity_poly.pdbx_seq_one_letter_code
_entity_poly.pdbx_strand_id
1 'polypeptide(L)'
;MEPKYRRFNVALYVLATVILASIVINAFISGHPWALTCYQCKACNLRCPLGYDVSLYVEAAATNNPDLYMSASNLQLTLGEAYETDPDMIVEIDGKKMTANDAYNSNRYLSNTIVYVRRLRVKDAAKFDPLDGICDAMCPINLHITKIIRDLKEDGKFGDG
;
A
#
# COMPACT_ATOMS: atom_id res chain seq x y z
N MET A 1 -39.57 1.39 23.53
CA MET A 1 -38.48 1.80 22.60
C MET A 1 -38.90 1.43 21.19
N GLU A 2 -39.07 2.42 20.34
CA GLU A 2 -39.82 2.35 19.07
C GLU A 2 -39.20 1.41 18.01
N PRO A 3 -40.03 0.77 17.16
CA PRO A 3 -39.59 -0.17 16.12
C PRO A 3 -38.62 0.42 15.08
N LYS A 4 -38.57 1.75 14.92
CA LYS A 4 -37.60 2.45 14.07
C LYS A 4 -36.16 2.27 14.54
N TYR A 5 -35.88 2.37 15.84
CA TYR A 5 -34.52 2.18 16.39
C TYR A 5 -34.04 0.73 16.26
N ARG A 6 -34.95 -0.24 16.41
CA ARG A 6 -34.64 -1.66 16.22
C ARG A 6 -34.28 -2.00 14.77
N ARG A 7 -34.98 -1.40 13.78
CA ARG A 7 -34.65 -1.56 12.34
C ARG A 7 -33.32 -0.89 11.97
N PHE A 8 -33.03 0.28 12.53
CA PHE A 8 -31.74 0.96 12.33
C PHE A 8 -30.57 0.13 12.87
N ASN A 9 -30.69 -0.40 14.09
CA ASN A 9 -29.67 -1.27 14.66
C ASN A 9 -29.48 -2.56 13.86
N VAL A 10 -30.56 -3.21 13.41
CA VAL A 10 -30.45 -4.41 12.58
C VAL A 10 -29.78 -4.11 11.23
N ALA A 11 -30.13 -3.01 10.56
CA ALA A 11 -29.48 -2.61 9.32
C ALA A 11 -27.98 -2.34 9.50
N LEU A 12 -27.60 -1.67 10.59
CA LEU A 12 -26.20 -1.41 10.95
C LEU A 12 -25.43 -2.72 11.19
N TYR A 13 -26.02 -3.66 11.94
CA TYR A 13 -25.40 -4.97 12.20
C TYR A 13 -25.23 -5.78 10.93
N VAL A 14 -26.24 -5.81 10.05
CA VAL A 14 -26.15 -6.48 8.74
C VAL A 14 -25.03 -5.85 7.91
N LEU A 15 -24.98 -4.52 7.81
CA LEU A 15 -23.93 -3.82 7.08
C LEU A 15 -22.53 -4.12 7.63
N ALA A 16 -22.36 -4.06 8.94
CA ALA A 16 -21.10 -4.39 9.60
C ALA A 16 -20.68 -5.85 9.32
N THR A 17 -21.63 -6.77 9.32
CA THR A 17 -21.37 -8.20 9.05
C THR A 17 -20.94 -8.41 7.60
N VAL A 18 -21.58 -7.73 6.65
CA VAL A 18 -21.21 -7.78 5.23
C VAL A 18 -19.80 -7.22 4.99
N ILE A 19 -19.46 -6.10 5.64
CA ILE A 19 -18.12 -5.48 5.53
C ILE A 19 -17.05 -6.41 6.12
N LEU A 20 -17.30 -6.98 7.30
CA LEU A 20 -16.36 -7.92 7.92
C LEU A 20 -16.20 -9.17 7.06
N ALA A 21 -17.29 -9.73 6.54
CA ALA A 21 -17.24 -10.88 5.64
C ALA A 21 -16.47 -10.59 4.36
N SER A 22 -16.63 -9.40 3.76
CA SER A 22 -15.90 -9.05 2.55
C SER A 22 -14.39 -8.92 2.79
N ILE A 23 -13.97 -8.39 3.94
CA ILE A 23 -12.54 -8.33 4.30
C ILE A 23 -11.97 -9.75 4.44
N VAL A 24 -12.70 -10.65 5.11
CA VAL A 24 -12.25 -12.04 5.24
C VAL A 24 -12.13 -12.69 3.86
N ILE A 25 -13.17 -12.62 3.03
CA ILE A 25 -13.18 -13.19 1.68
C ILE A 25 -12.03 -12.64 0.85
N ASN A 26 -11.80 -11.32 0.86
CA ASN A 26 -10.74 -10.69 0.10
C ASN A 26 -9.34 -11.15 0.55
N ALA A 27 -9.11 -11.33 1.84
CA ALA A 27 -7.84 -11.84 2.37
C ALA A 27 -7.56 -13.30 1.94
N PHE A 28 -8.60 -14.11 1.74
CA PHE A 28 -8.45 -15.44 1.16
C PHE A 28 -8.18 -15.40 -0.34
N ILE A 29 -8.90 -14.54 -1.09
CA ILE A 29 -8.70 -14.35 -2.53
C ILE A 29 -7.27 -13.86 -2.82
N SER A 30 -6.72 -12.98 -1.98
CA SER A 30 -5.37 -12.47 -2.14
C SER A 30 -4.26 -13.50 -1.84
N GLY A 31 -4.60 -14.71 -1.38
CA GLY A 31 -3.60 -15.72 -1.00
C GLY A 31 -2.89 -15.45 0.34
N HIS A 32 -3.35 -14.45 1.09
CA HIS A 32 -2.75 -14.01 2.35
C HIS A 32 -3.76 -13.91 3.50
N PRO A 33 -4.50 -14.99 3.85
CA PRO A 33 -5.53 -14.94 4.89
C PRO A 33 -4.97 -14.60 6.28
N TRP A 34 -3.69 -14.88 6.50
CA TRP A 34 -2.96 -14.49 7.71
C TRP A 34 -2.78 -12.97 7.86
N ALA A 35 -2.98 -12.17 6.82
CA ALA A 35 -2.95 -10.71 6.92
C ALA A 35 -3.96 -10.17 7.95
N LEU A 36 -5.07 -10.88 8.16
CA LEU A 36 -6.11 -10.55 9.15
C LEU A 36 -5.62 -10.60 10.60
N THR A 37 -4.55 -11.35 10.89
CA THR A 37 -3.97 -11.44 12.25
C THR A 37 -2.96 -10.35 12.53
N CYS A 38 -2.62 -9.52 11.53
CA CYS A 38 -1.72 -8.40 11.69
C CYS A 38 -2.39 -7.25 12.42
N TYR A 39 -1.91 -6.93 13.61
CA TYR A 39 -2.34 -5.76 14.38
C TYR A 39 -1.67 -4.45 13.89
N GLN A 40 -1.38 -4.34 12.58
CA GLN A 40 -0.66 -3.20 11.97
C GLN A 40 0.63 -2.81 12.73
N CYS A 41 1.49 -3.80 13.00
CA CYS A 41 2.74 -3.54 13.69
C CYS A 41 3.67 -2.67 12.81
N LYS A 42 3.89 -1.41 13.20
CA LYS A 42 4.79 -0.48 12.51
C LYS A 42 6.28 -0.71 12.80
N ALA A 43 6.63 -1.81 13.49
CA ALA A 43 8.02 -2.12 13.82
C ALA A 43 8.91 -2.22 12.57
N CYS A 44 8.38 -2.77 11.47
CA CYS A 44 9.09 -2.90 10.20
C CYS A 44 9.41 -1.54 9.56
N ASN A 45 8.53 -0.54 9.72
CA ASN A 45 8.71 0.80 9.15
C ASN A 45 10.00 1.46 9.67
N LEU A 46 10.36 1.22 10.93
CA LEU A 46 11.55 1.81 11.58
C LEU A 46 12.87 1.36 10.94
N ARG A 47 12.86 0.20 10.26
CA ARG A 47 14.06 -0.36 9.61
C ARG A 47 13.96 -0.43 8.09
N CYS A 48 12.84 0.01 7.51
CA CYS A 48 12.70 0.06 6.06
C CYS A 48 13.63 1.15 5.49
N PRO A 49 14.64 0.80 4.66
CA PRO A 49 15.57 1.79 4.13
C PRO A 49 14.88 2.83 3.24
N LEU A 50 13.81 2.43 2.56
CA LEU A 50 13.00 3.29 1.68
C LEU A 50 11.97 4.13 2.46
N GLY A 51 11.82 3.88 3.76
CA GLY A 51 10.91 4.60 4.65
C GLY A 51 9.44 4.37 4.29
N TYR A 52 9.09 3.16 3.87
CA TYR A 52 7.72 2.76 3.55
C TYR A 52 6.86 2.57 4.81
N ASP A 53 5.55 2.84 4.69
CA ASP A 53 4.57 2.32 5.65
C ASP A 53 4.21 0.88 5.29
N VAL A 54 5.01 -0.07 5.79
CA VAL A 54 4.92 -1.51 5.47
C VAL A 54 3.58 -2.11 5.90
N SER A 55 2.90 -1.49 6.88
CA SER A 55 1.57 -1.94 7.30
C SER A 55 0.55 -1.92 6.15
N LEU A 56 0.76 -1.07 5.15
CA LEU A 56 -0.12 -0.98 3.98
C LEU A 56 0.04 -2.13 2.99
N TYR A 57 1.17 -2.85 2.97
CA TYR A 57 1.24 -4.12 2.22
C TYR A 57 0.24 -5.13 2.78
N VAL A 58 0.14 -5.20 4.11
CA VAL A 58 -0.76 -6.12 4.78
C VAL A 58 -2.22 -5.70 4.63
N GLU A 59 -2.51 -4.39 4.71
CA GLU A 59 -3.85 -3.87 4.44
C GLU A 59 -4.28 -4.09 2.99
N ALA A 60 -3.39 -3.84 2.03
CA ALA A 60 -3.62 -4.12 0.62
C ALA A 60 -3.93 -5.61 0.39
N ALA A 61 -3.19 -6.52 1.02
CA ALA A 61 -3.46 -7.95 0.95
C ALA A 61 -4.81 -8.33 1.62
N ALA A 62 -5.11 -7.79 2.80
CA ALA A 62 -6.37 -8.08 3.50
C ALA A 62 -7.61 -7.56 2.72
N THR A 63 -7.46 -6.46 2.00
CA THR A 63 -8.54 -5.84 1.21
C THR A 63 -8.54 -6.26 -0.26
N ASN A 64 -7.54 -7.04 -0.69
CA ASN A 64 -7.26 -7.37 -2.09
C ASN A 64 -7.18 -6.14 -3.00
N ASN A 65 -6.47 -5.10 -2.54
CA ASN A 65 -6.36 -3.81 -3.22
C ASN A 65 -4.90 -3.38 -3.41
N PRO A 66 -4.26 -3.73 -4.54
CA PRO A 66 -2.87 -3.37 -4.83
C PRO A 66 -2.67 -1.88 -5.13
N ASP A 67 -3.75 -1.14 -5.39
CA ASP A 67 -3.74 0.30 -5.71
C ASP A 67 -3.85 1.20 -4.46
N LEU A 68 -3.88 0.61 -3.25
CA LEU A 68 -3.81 1.36 -2.00
C LEU A 68 -2.52 2.20 -1.97
N TYR A 69 -2.60 3.46 -1.57
CA TYR A 69 -1.45 4.37 -1.54
C TYR A 69 -0.72 4.34 -0.20
N MET A 70 0.60 4.14 -0.23
CA MET A 70 1.48 4.24 0.93
C MET A 70 2.42 5.44 0.86
N SER A 71 2.94 5.85 2.01
CA SER A 71 3.99 6.87 2.09
C SER A 71 5.37 6.27 1.90
N ALA A 72 6.27 7.05 1.29
CA ALA A 72 7.70 6.77 1.23
C ALA A 72 8.47 8.01 1.71
N SER A 73 9.58 7.79 2.42
CA SER A 73 10.38 8.89 2.97
C SER A 73 11.73 9.05 2.27
N ASN A 74 12.30 7.94 1.79
CA ASN A 74 13.67 7.90 1.26
C ASN A 74 13.75 7.42 -0.19
N LEU A 75 12.62 7.06 -0.82
CA LEU A 75 12.60 6.64 -2.22
C LEU A 75 12.87 7.85 -3.13
N GLN A 76 13.89 7.73 -3.96
CA GLN A 76 14.26 8.70 -4.99
C GLN A 76 14.18 8.03 -6.36
N LEU A 77 13.52 8.69 -7.30
CA LEU A 77 13.40 8.26 -8.69
C LEU A 77 13.76 9.42 -9.61
N THR A 78 13.97 9.13 -10.89
CA THR A 78 13.91 10.18 -11.90
C THR A 78 12.45 10.61 -12.10
N LEU A 79 12.21 11.87 -12.48
CA LEU A 79 10.87 12.39 -12.74
C LEU A 79 10.18 11.60 -13.87
N GLY A 80 10.91 11.19 -14.90
CA GLY A 80 10.42 10.32 -15.96
C GLY A 80 9.95 8.96 -15.44
N GLU A 81 10.79 8.29 -14.64
CA GLU A 81 10.44 6.99 -14.04
C GLU A 81 9.24 7.10 -13.09
N ALA A 82 9.16 8.16 -12.29
CA ALA A 82 8.01 8.41 -11.41
C ALA A 82 6.72 8.58 -12.23
N TYR A 83 6.75 9.37 -13.31
CA TYR A 83 5.62 9.58 -14.20
C TYR A 83 5.19 8.31 -14.94
N GLU A 84 6.14 7.52 -15.46
CA GLU A 84 5.85 6.26 -16.14
C GLU A 84 5.30 5.20 -15.19
N THR A 85 5.77 5.18 -13.94
CA THR A 85 5.31 4.24 -12.91
C THR A 85 3.88 4.56 -12.49
N ASP A 86 3.61 5.82 -12.11
CA ASP A 86 2.32 6.26 -11.63
C ASP A 86 2.20 7.80 -11.75
N PRO A 87 1.44 8.32 -12.74
CA PRO A 87 1.28 9.76 -12.92
C PRO A 87 0.70 10.48 -11.68
N ASP A 88 -0.08 9.77 -10.86
CA ASP A 88 -0.72 10.28 -9.65
C ASP A 88 0.18 10.15 -8.39
N MET A 89 1.38 9.58 -8.53
CA MET A 89 2.38 9.52 -7.47
C MET A 89 2.69 10.92 -6.95
N ILE A 90 2.70 11.09 -5.63
CA ILE A 90 3.08 12.37 -5.04
C ILE A 90 4.60 12.42 -4.92
N VAL A 91 5.20 13.35 -5.65
CA VAL A 91 6.63 13.63 -5.67
C VAL A 91 6.93 14.97 -5.01
N GLU A 92 8.15 15.12 -4.48
CA GLU A 92 8.66 16.35 -3.91
C GLU A 92 9.92 16.79 -4.65
N ILE A 93 9.89 18.02 -5.13
CA ILE A 93 10.97 18.70 -5.84
C ILE A 93 11.01 20.17 -5.38
N ASP A 94 12.21 20.69 -5.10
CA ASP A 94 12.40 22.05 -4.55
C ASP A 94 11.54 22.33 -3.29
N GLY A 95 11.28 21.30 -2.47
CA GLY A 95 10.44 21.40 -1.27
C GLY A 95 8.93 21.51 -1.54
N LYS A 96 8.49 21.43 -2.80
CA LYS A 96 7.07 21.44 -3.17
C LYS A 96 6.58 20.03 -3.53
N LYS A 97 5.45 19.65 -2.95
CA LYS A 97 4.74 18.39 -3.26
C LYS A 97 3.75 18.60 -4.40
N MET A 98 3.74 17.69 -5.37
CA MET A 98 2.78 17.66 -6.49
C MET A 98 2.70 16.24 -7.06
N THR A 99 1.80 15.99 -8.00
CA THR A 99 1.78 14.72 -8.73
C THR A 99 2.96 14.64 -9.69
N ALA A 100 3.40 13.42 -10.04
CA ALA A 100 4.42 13.22 -11.06
C ALA A 100 3.98 13.80 -12.41
N ASN A 101 2.69 13.68 -12.74
CA ASN A 101 2.08 14.28 -13.93
C ASN A 101 2.23 15.82 -13.96
N ASP A 102 1.91 16.51 -12.86
CA ASP A 102 2.00 17.97 -12.79
C ASP A 102 3.45 18.43 -12.91
N ALA A 103 4.38 17.72 -12.27
CA ALA A 103 5.81 18.01 -12.36
C ALA A 103 6.34 17.79 -13.79
N TYR A 104 6.04 16.65 -14.41
CA TYR A 104 6.51 16.27 -15.74
C TYR A 104 6.00 17.21 -16.83
N ASN A 105 4.73 17.60 -16.78
CA ASN A 105 4.10 18.46 -17.78
C ASN A 105 4.29 19.97 -17.54
N SER A 106 4.97 20.37 -16.45
CA SER A 106 5.19 21.78 -16.12
C SER A 106 6.17 22.50 -17.05
N ASN A 107 6.93 21.78 -17.89
CA ASN A 107 8.10 22.27 -18.64
C ASN A 107 9.21 22.91 -17.78
N ARG A 108 9.10 22.84 -16.45
CA ARG A 108 10.05 23.43 -15.50
C ARG A 108 11.19 22.47 -15.14
N TYR A 109 10.92 21.16 -15.21
CA TYR A 109 11.83 20.12 -14.78
C TYR A 109 12.13 19.16 -15.94
N LEU A 110 13.37 18.69 -16.02
CA LEU A 110 13.77 17.69 -17.00
C LEU A 110 13.36 16.29 -16.52
N SER A 111 13.08 15.38 -17.44
CA SER A 111 12.73 13.98 -17.12
C SER A 111 13.76 13.26 -16.24
N ASN A 112 15.05 13.57 -16.39
CA ASN A 112 16.13 12.99 -15.58
C ASN A 112 16.32 13.66 -14.20
N THR A 113 15.47 14.61 -13.82
CA THR A 113 15.57 15.28 -12.52
C THR A 113 15.23 14.30 -11.40
N ILE A 114 16.07 14.23 -10.37
CA ILE A 114 15.81 13.39 -9.20
C ILE A 114 14.71 14.01 -8.34
N VAL A 115 13.70 13.21 -8.01
CA VAL A 115 12.56 13.59 -7.18
C VAL A 115 12.43 12.65 -5.99
N TYR A 116 11.97 13.18 -4.86
CA TYR A 116 11.64 12.36 -3.69
C TYR A 116 10.21 11.88 -3.79
N VAL A 117 10.00 10.57 -3.84
CA VAL A 117 8.66 10.00 -3.79
C VAL A 117 8.13 10.11 -2.37
N ARG A 118 6.95 10.71 -2.21
CA ARG A 118 6.27 10.89 -0.93
C ARG A 118 5.07 9.98 -0.77
N ARG A 119 4.33 9.70 -1.85
CA ARG A 119 3.25 8.71 -1.86
C ARG A 119 3.17 7.99 -3.19
N LEU A 120 2.97 6.68 -3.14
CA LEU A 120 2.83 5.80 -4.30
C LEU A 120 1.92 4.61 -3.99
N ARG A 121 1.39 3.96 -5.02
CA ARG A 121 0.61 2.72 -4.85
C ARG A 121 1.46 1.58 -4.30
N VAL A 122 0.85 0.71 -3.52
CA VAL A 122 1.51 -0.43 -2.87
C VAL A 122 2.19 -1.35 -3.89
N LYS A 123 1.52 -1.64 -5.02
CA LYS A 123 2.12 -2.42 -6.12
C LYS A 123 3.37 -1.78 -6.72
N ASP A 124 3.41 -0.45 -6.78
CA ASP A 124 4.56 0.28 -7.34
C ASP A 124 5.69 0.36 -6.33
N ALA A 125 5.39 0.50 -5.04
CA ALA A 125 6.40 0.38 -3.98
C ALA A 125 7.11 -0.98 -3.99
N ALA A 126 6.37 -2.06 -4.28
CA ALA A 126 6.94 -3.42 -4.37
C ALA A 126 8.00 -3.55 -5.48
N LYS A 127 7.83 -2.84 -6.59
CA LYS A 127 8.82 -2.82 -7.69
C LYS A 127 10.19 -2.36 -7.21
N PHE A 128 10.23 -1.36 -6.33
CA PHE A 128 11.47 -0.78 -5.80
C PHE A 128 11.97 -1.43 -4.52
N ASP A 129 11.19 -2.32 -3.90
CA ASP A 129 11.58 -3.00 -2.67
C ASP A 129 12.75 -3.99 -2.90
N PRO A 130 13.79 -3.99 -2.05
CA PRO A 130 14.95 -4.86 -2.20
C PRO A 130 14.70 -6.32 -1.82
N LEU A 131 13.53 -6.65 -1.25
CA LEU A 131 13.20 -7.97 -0.69
C LEU A 131 14.24 -8.45 0.33
N ASP A 132 14.67 -7.54 1.20
CA ASP A 132 15.72 -7.77 2.20
C ASP A 132 15.32 -8.68 3.38
N GLY A 133 14.03 -9.03 3.48
CA GLY A 133 13.48 -9.88 4.55
C GLY A 133 13.44 -9.22 5.93
N ILE A 134 13.79 -7.93 6.05
CA ILE A 134 13.82 -7.22 7.34
C ILE A 134 12.42 -7.17 7.95
N CYS A 135 11.40 -7.02 7.10
CA CYS A 135 10.01 -6.95 7.55
C CYS A 135 9.52 -8.24 8.21
N ASP A 136 9.93 -9.41 7.69
CA ASP A 136 9.55 -10.71 8.26
C ASP A 136 10.25 -10.90 9.62
N ALA A 137 11.55 -10.61 9.69
CA ALA A 137 12.36 -10.74 10.90
C ALA A 137 11.89 -9.84 12.06
N MET A 138 11.31 -8.68 11.73
CA MET A 138 10.79 -7.73 12.73
C MET A 138 9.35 -8.00 13.15
N CYS A 139 8.64 -8.87 12.45
CA CYS A 139 7.24 -9.14 12.75
C CYS A 139 7.12 -10.00 14.03
N PRO A 140 6.49 -9.52 15.11
CA PRO A 140 6.41 -10.27 16.37
C PRO A 140 5.64 -11.60 16.27
N ILE A 141 4.77 -11.71 15.27
CA ILE A 141 3.96 -12.90 14.98
C ILE A 141 4.43 -13.60 13.69
N ASN A 142 5.64 -13.26 13.21
CA ASN A 142 6.32 -13.93 12.09
C ASN A 142 5.48 -13.99 10.79
N LEU A 143 4.88 -12.86 10.39
CA LEU A 143 4.15 -12.77 9.14
C LEU A 143 5.12 -12.67 7.94
N HIS A 144 4.76 -13.34 6.85
CA HIS A 144 5.54 -13.38 5.61
C HIS A 144 5.28 -12.17 4.71
N ILE A 145 5.56 -10.97 5.21
CA ILE A 145 5.34 -9.70 4.48
C ILE A 145 6.12 -9.70 3.16
N THR A 146 7.34 -10.24 3.16
CA THR A 146 8.19 -10.37 1.96
C THR A 146 7.50 -11.19 0.86
N LYS A 147 6.63 -12.13 1.22
CA LYS A 147 5.81 -12.86 0.24
C LYS A 147 4.80 -11.93 -0.45
N ILE A 148 4.07 -11.12 0.32
CA ILE A 148 3.13 -10.11 -0.23
C ILE A 148 3.85 -9.19 -1.22
N ILE A 149 5.01 -8.68 -0.82
CA ILE A 149 5.82 -7.77 -1.65
C ILE A 149 6.28 -8.49 -2.93
N ARG A 150 6.71 -9.74 -2.82
CA ARG A 150 7.15 -10.54 -3.98
C ARG A 150 6.00 -10.76 -4.97
N ASP A 151 4.84 -11.18 -4.51
CA ASP A 151 3.68 -11.45 -5.36
C ASP A 151 3.30 -10.17 -6.14
N LEU A 152 3.24 -9.02 -5.45
CA LEU A 152 3.02 -7.71 -6.09
C LEU A 152 4.13 -7.28 -7.06
N LYS A 153 5.38 -7.67 -6.80
CA LYS A 153 6.52 -7.32 -7.65
C LYS A 153 6.50 -8.13 -8.95
N GLU A 154 5.96 -9.35 -8.95
CA GLU A 154 5.93 -10.24 -10.11
C GLU A 154 4.84 -9.84 -11.12
N ASP A 155 3.60 -9.58 -10.67
CA ASP A 155 2.47 -9.32 -11.58
C ASP A 155 1.61 -8.09 -11.23
N GLY A 156 1.93 -7.39 -10.13
CA GLY A 156 1.22 -6.21 -9.66
C GLY A 156 -0.15 -6.49 -9.03
N LYS A 157 -0.46 -7.76 -8.72
CA LYS A 157 -1.74 -8.21 -8.17
C LYS A 157 -1.54 -9.14 -6.97
N PHE A 158 -2.65 -9.57 -6.38
CA PHE A 158 -2.66 -10.61 -5.36
C PHE A 158 -3.45 -11.83 -5.87
N GLY A 159 -3.04 -13.03 -5.43
CA GLY A 159 -3.62 -14.30 -5.85
C GLY A 159 -3.05 -14.81 -7.17
N ASP A 160 -3.03 -16.13 -7.34
CA ASP A 160 -2.63 -16.77 -8.60
C ASP A 160 -3.60 -16.31 -9.72
N GLY A 161 -3.05 -15.88 -10.86
CA GLY A 161 -3.82 -15.57 -12.06
C GLY A 161 -4.66 -16.74 -12.57
#